data_AF-A0A3N1ASP1-F1
#
_entry.id   AF-A0A3N1ASP1-F1
#
_cell.length_a   1.000
_cell.length_b   1.000
_cell.length_c   1.000
_cell.angle_alpha   90.00
_cell.angle_beta   90.00
_cell.angle_gamma   90.00
#
_symmetry.space_group_name_H-M   'P 1'
#
loop_
_entity.id
_entity.type
_entity.pdbx_description
1 polymer ?
#
loop_
_entity_poly.entity_id
_entity_poly.type
_entity_poly.pdbx_seq_one_letter_code
_entity_poly.pdbx_strand_id
1 'polypeptide(L)'
;MADEPTYPTTELTGPPLVVRARRLRVMCWSLAAALLLVFTAVSFGLRGSTGANLGSFQRGDQAAMVGLGLVGAAVILLFTRPRVEADADGVRVRNVLRSYQLPWSLVTAVRFDRDAAWASLELADDELVPMLALQSVDREHAVEAVRELRRLHAAGHATTPAG
;
A
#
# COMPACT_ATOMS: atom_id res chain seq x y z
N MET A 1 -24.70 22.36 20.61
CA MET A 1 -24.51 21.87 19.23
C MET A 1 -23.14 22.37 18.81
N ALA A 2 -22.11 21.53 19.03
CA ALA A 2 -20.72 21.94 18.86
C ALA A 2 -20.40 22.13 17.38
N ASP A 3 -19.76 23.26 17.08
CA ASP A 3 -19.17 23.62 15.80
C ASP A 3 -18.12 22.56 15.44
N GLU A 4 -18.34 21.79 14.36
CA GLU A 4 -17.30 20.92 13.82
C GLU A 4 -16.23 21.82 13.18
N PRO A 5 -14.93 21.67 13.54
CA PRO A 5 -13.89 22.41 12.85
C PRO A 5 -13.82 21.92 11.40
N THR A 6 -14.43 22.69 10.50
CA THR A 6 -14.25 22.57 9.06
C THR A 6 -12.81 22.97 8.77
N TYR A 7 -11.92 21.98 8.64
CA TYR A 7 -10.57 22.25 8.18
C TYR A 7 -10.65 22.87 6.78
N PRO A 8 -9.99 24.02 6.54
CA PRO A 8 -9.93 24.59 5.20
C PRO A 8 -9.35 23.53 4.27
N THR A 9 -10.08 23.23 3.19
CA THR A 9 -9.52 22.51 2.07
C THR A 9 -8.60 23.52 1.38
N THR A 10 -7.35 23.61 1.84
CA THR A 10 -6.34 24.45 1.20
C THR A 10 -6.30 24.09 -0.28
N GLU A 11 -6.67 25.03 -1.14
CA GLU A 11 -6.53 24.87 -2.58
C GLU A 11 -5.04 24.68 -2.89
N LEU A 12 -4.68 23.45 -3.24
CA LEU A 12 -3.30 23.02 -3.45
C LEU A 12 -2.71 23.71 -4.68
N THR A 13 -1.82 24.66 -4.45
CA THR A 13 -1.08 25.36 -5.51
C THR A 13 0.03 24.44 -6.04
N GLY A 14 -0.34 23.55 -6.96
CA GLY A 14 0.57 22.65 -7.69
C GLY A 14 0.04 21.22 -7.81
N PRO A 15 0.29 20.49 -8.92
CA PRO A 15 -0.16 19.11 -9.04
C PRO A 15 0.54 18.24 -7.97
N PRO A 16 -0.20 17.54 -7.09
CA PRO A 16 0.40 16.74 -6.02
C PRO A 16 1.17 15.55 -6.61
N LEU A 17 2.35 15.27 -6.05
CA LEU A 17 3.09 14.03 -6.32
C LEU A 17 2.27 12.86 -5.78
N VAL A 18 1.86 11.96 -6.67
CA VAL A 18 1.15 10.73 -6.29
C VAL A 18 2.00 9.52 -6.60
N VAL A 19 2.59 8.93 -5.57
CA VAL A 19 3.34 7.67 -5.64
C VAL A 19 2.44 6.52 -5.21
N ARG A 20 2.39 5.47 -6.02
CA ARG A 20 1.62 4.26 -5.72
C ARG A 20 2.50 3.05 -5.94
N ALA A 21 2.41 2.03 -5.08
CA ALA A 21 3.16 0.79 -5.27
C ALA A 21 2.70 0.10 -6.57
N ARG A 22 3.52 0.20 -7.63
CA ARG A 22 3.16 -0.34 -8.96
C ARG A 22 3.45 -1.83 -9.01
N ARG A 23 4.63 -2.26 -8.56
CA ARG A 23 5.06 -3.67 -8.61
C ARG A 23 4.36 -4.52 -7.57
N LEU A 24 4.11 -3.99 -6.37
CA LEU A 24 3.24 -4.63 -5.37
C LEU A 24 1.85 -4.91 -5.94
N ARG A 25 1.28 -3.97 -6.70
CA ARG A 25 0.00 -4.18 -7.39
C ARG A 25 0.05 -5.33 -8.39
N VAL A 26 1.08 -5.38 -9.24
CA VAL A 26 1.27 -6.48 -10.20
C VAL A 26 1.48 -7.83 -9.50
N MET A 27 2.30 -7.87 -8.45
CA MET A 27 2.56 -9.08 -7.67
C MET A 27 1.31 -9.57 -6.92
N CYS A 28 0.56 -8.67 -6.28
CA CYS A 28 -0.70 -9.03 -5.62
C CYS A 28 -1.74 -9.52 -6.63
N TRP A 29 -1.90 -8.87 -7.77
CA TRP A 29 -2.83 -9.31 -8.81
C TRP A 29 -2.44 -10.67 -9.39
N SER A 30 -1.15 -10.90 -9.68
CA SER A 30 -0.68 -12.19 -10.17
C SER A 30 -0.83 -13.31 -9.14
N LEU A 31 -0.54 -13.05 -7.86
CA LEU A 31 -0.73 -14.03 -6.78
C LEU A 31 -2.21 -14.33 -6.53
N ALA A 32 -3.08 -13.31 -6.54
CA ALA A 32 -4.52 -13.49 -6.44
C ALA A 32 -5.07 -14.32 -7.61
N ALA A 33 -4.62 -14.05 -8.84
CA ALA A 33 -4.99 -14.83 -10.02
C ALA A 33 -4.50 -16.28 -9.92
N ALA A 34 -3.25 -16.50 -9.49
CA ALA A 34 -2.68 -17.83 -9.31
C ALA A 34 -3.43 -18.64 -8.24
N LEU A 35 -3.76 -18.03 -7.10
CA LEU A 35 -4.56 -18.66 -6.05
C LEU A 35 -5.95 -19.05 -6.56
N LEU A 36 -6.65 -18.13 -7.23
CA LEU A 36 -7.95 -18.43 -7.81
C LEU A 36 -7.86 -19.56 -8.84
N LEU A 37 -6.82 -19.58 -9.68
CA LEU A 37 -6.56 -20.65 -10.64
C LEU A 37 -6.33 -21.99 -9.94
N VAL A 38 -5.47 -22.05 -8.92
CA VAL A 38 -5.18 -23.28 -8.17
C VAL A 38 -6.42 -23.78 -7.46
N PHE A 39 -7.13 -22.93 -6.72
CA PHE A 39 -8.35 -23.32 -6.01
C PHE A 39 -9.47 -23.78 -6.95
N THR A 40 -9.63 -23.12 -8.09
CA THR A 40 -10.56 -23.53 -9.15
C THR A 40 -10.14 -24.87 -9.75
N ALA A 41 -8.87 -25.02 -10.13
CA ALA A 41 -8.33 -26.25 -10.71
C ALA A 41 -8.44 -27.44 -9.75
N VAL A 42 -8.23 -27.26 -8.45
CA VAL A 42 -8.43 -28.30 -7.44
C VAL A 42 -9.92 -28.65 -7.32
N SER A 43 -10.80 -27.65 -7.24
CA SER A 43 -12.25 -27.85 -7.11
C SER A 43 -12.86 -28.62 -8.31
N PHE A 44 -12.36 -28.39 -9.52
CA PHE A 44 -12.84 -29.06 -10.74
C PHE A 44 -12.00 -30.28 -11.15
N GLY A 45 -10.71 -30.33 -10.82
CA GLY A 45 -9.76 -31.37 -11.22
C GLY A 45 -9.89 -32.67 -10.44
N LEU A 46 -10.33 -32.62 -9.17
CA LEU A 46 -10.67 -33.82 -8.40
C LEU A 46 -11.98 -34.51 -8.85
N ARG A 47 -12.68 -33.96 -9.86
CA ARG A 47 -13.85 -34.59 -10.47
C ARG A 47 -13.48 -35.63 -11.54
N GLY A 48 -12.20 -35.78 -11.87
CA GLY A 48 -11.70 -36.75 -12.85
C GLY A 48 -11.11 -38.01 -12.20
N SER A 49 -11.93 -39.05 -12.04
CA SER A 49 -11.53 -40.45 -11.84
C SER A 49 -10.57 -40.77 -10.67
N THR A 50 -11.12 -40.98 -9.48
CA THR A 50 -10.63 -42.07 -8.63
C THR A 50 -11.78 -43.02 -8.45
N GLY A 51 -11.58 -44.26 -8.92
CA GLY A 51 -12.60 -45.28 -9.03
C GLY A 51 -13.34 -45.54 -7.72
N ALA A 52 -14.56 -46.04 -7.89
CA ALA A 52 -15.34 -46.83 -6.94
C ALA A 52 -14.94 -46.70 -5.45
N ASN A 53 -15.80 -46.03 -4.66
CA ASN A 53 -15.88 -46.11 -3.18
C ASN A 53 -15.05 -45.15 -2.32
N LEU A 54 -14.92 -43.86 -2.66
CA LEU A 54 -14.65 -42.84 -1.64
C LEU A 54 -15.65 -41.67 -1.75
N GLY A 55 -16.11 -41.20 -0.60
CA GLY A 55 -17.30 -40.37 -0.37
C GLY A 55 -17.61 -39.28 -1.39
N SER A 56 -18.90 -39.02 -1.60
CA SER A 56 -19.38 -37.88 -2.38
C SER A 56 -18.80 -36.59 -1.79
N PHE A 57 -17.90 -35.93 -2.50
CA PHE A 57 -17.56 -34.53 -2.23
C PHE A 57 -18.86 -33.71 -2.32
N GLN A 58 -19.45 -33.39 -1.17
CA GLN A 58 -20.68 -32.61 -1.10
C GLN A 58 -20.42 -31.23 -1.73
N ARG A 59 -21.43 -30.68 -2.41
CA ARG A 59 -21.36 -29.31 -2.99
C ARG A 59 -20.91 -28.25 -1.97
N GLY A 60 -21.12 -28.51 -0.66
CA GLY A 60 -20.67 -27.67 0.44
C GLY A 60 -19.14 -27.56 0.56
N ASP A 61 -18.39 -28.64 0.37
CA ASP A 61 -16.92 -28.63 0.50
C ASP A 61 -16.28 -27.84 -0.67
N GLN A 62 -16.87 -27.94 -1.85
CA GLN A 62 -16.47 -27.14 -3.02
C GLN A 62 -16.76 -25.64 -2.82
N ALA A 63 -17.91 -25.30 -2.23
CA ALA A 63 -18.24 -23.91 -1.91
C ALA A 63 -17.30 -23.34 -0.84
N ALA A 64 -16.93 -24.14 0.17
CA ALA A 64 -15.96 -23.76 1.20
C ALA A 64 -14.57 -23.50 0.58
N MET A 65 -14.12 -24.37 -0.33
CA MET A 65 -12.82 -24.23 -1.00
C MET A 65 -12.76 -22.98 -1.89
N VAL A 66 -13.81 -22.70 -2.66
CA VAL A 66 -13.91 -21.48 -3.47
C VAL A 66 -14.01 -20.24 -2.58
N GLY A 67 -14.78 -20.31 -1.49
CA GLY A 67 -14.87 -19.24 -0.50
C GLY A 67 -13.51 -18.91 0.12
N LEU A 68 -12.72 -19.92 0.48
CA LEU A 68 -11.38 -19.74 1.03
C LEU A 68 -10.43 -19.08 0.00
N GLY A 69 -10.50 -19.50 -1.26
CA GLY A 69 -9.76 -18.86 -2.36
C GLY A 69 -10.12 -17.38 -2.54
N LEU A 70 -11.41 -17.04 -2.45
CA LEU A 70 -11.88 -15.65 -2.52
C LEU A 70 -11.42 -14.81 -1.32
N VAL A 71 -11.51 -15.36 -0.10
CA VAL A 71 -11.02 -14.68 1.12
C VAL A 71 -9.51 -14.44 1.02
N GLY A 72 -8.74 -15.45 0.60
CA GLY A 72 -7.30 -15.31 0.37
C GLY A 72 -6.97 -14.24 -0.68
N ALA A 73 -7.67 -14.23 -1.81
CA ALA A 73 -7.53 -13.21 -2.84
C ALA A 73 -7.87 -11.81 -2.30
N ALA A 74 -8.95 -11.67 -1.52
CA ALA A 74 -9.33 -10.40 -0.91
C ALA A 74 -8.25 -9.88 0.05
N VAL A 75 -7.67 -10.75 0.89
CA VAL A 75 -6.56 -10.41 1.79
C VAL A 75 -5.34 -9.94 0.99
N ILE A 76 -4.98 -10.63 -0.10
CA ILE A 76 -3.86 -10.21 -0.96
C ILE A 76 -4.13 -8.86 -1.62
N LEU A 77 -5.37 -8.61 -2.06
CA LEU A 77 -5.75 -7.35 -2.67
C LEU A 77 -5.70 -6.18 -1.68
N LEU A 78 -5.80 -6.40 -0.36
CA LEU A 78 -5.60 -5.32 0.62
C LEU A 78 -4.19 -4.73 0.55
N PHE A 79 -3.17 -5.54 0.22
CA PHE A 79 -1.80 -5.08 0.03
C PHE A 79 -1.63 -4.19 -1.21
N THR A 80 -2.64 -4.05 -2.08
CA THR A 80 -2.58 -3.10 -3.22
C THR A 80 -2.96 -1.66 -2.87
N ARG A 81 -3.49 -1.45 -1.66
CA ARG A 81 -3.99 -0.15 -1.20
C ARG A 81 -2.93 0.90 -0.82
N PRO A 82 -1.65 0.56 -0.50
CA PRO A 82 -0.66 1.54 -0.11
C PRO A 82 -0.44 2.64 -1.15
N ARG A 83 -0.43 3.89 -0.68
CA ARG A 83 -0.30 5.09 -1.51
C ARG A 83 0.41 6.17 -0.70
N VAL A 84 1.31 6.91 -1.35
CA VAL A 84 1.94 8.11 -0.80
C VAL A 84 1.59 9.28 -1.70
N GLU A 85 1.07 10.35 -1.12
CA GLU A 85 0.75 11.58 -1.82
C GLU A 85 1.51 12.70 -1.13
N ALA A 86 2.19 13.57 -1.87
CA ALA A 86 2.96 14.65 -1.30
C ALA A 86 2.79 15.92 -2.13
N ASP A 87 2.74 17.05 -1.46
CA ASP A 87 2.58 18.36 -2.06
C ASP A 87 3.51 19.37 -1.37
N ALA A 88 3.28 20.67 -1.60
CA ALA A 88 4.07 21.73 -0.99
C ALA A 88 3.84 21.86 0.53
N ASP A 89 2.69 21.41 1.04
CA ASP A 89 2.28 21.61 2.43
C ASP A 89 2.64 20.40 3.31
N GLY A 90 2.64 19.19 2.74
CA GLY A 90 2.99 17.99 3.48
C GLY A 90 2.97 16.69 2.68
N VAL A 91 2.85 15.59 3.44
CA VAL A 91 2.84 14.23 2.94
C VAL A 91 1.74 13.38 3.60
N ARG A 92 0.98 12.70 2.74
CA ARG A 92 -0.04 11.71 3.09
C ARG A 92 0.50 10.32 2.84
N VAL A 93 0.65 9.53 3.90
CA VAL A 93 1.06 8.12 3.81
C VAL A 93 -0.14 7.24 4.13
N ARG A 94 -0.66 6.53 3.14
CA ARG A 94 -1.68 5.51 3.32
C ARG A 94 -1.04 4.14 3.24
N ASN A 95 -1.02 3.43 4.36
CA ASN A 95 -0.60 2.04 4.47
C ASN A 95 -1.82 1.11 4.46
N VAL A 96 -1.60 -0.21 4.58
CA VAL A 96 -2.68 -1.20 4.53
C VAL A 96 -3.68 -1.02 5.68
N LEU A 97 -3.18 -0.72 6.88
CA LEU A 97 -3.99 -0.62 8.11
C LEU A 97 -4.07 0.79 8.70
N ARG A 98 -3.08 1.65 8.44
CA ARG A 98 -2.99 3.00 9.00
C ARG A 98 -2.84 4.04 7.90
N SER A 99 -3.31 5.24 8.17
CA SER A 99 -3.11 6.40 7.30
C SER A 99 -2.59 7.55 8.15
N TYR A 100 -1.61 8.26 7.62
CA TYR A 100 -0.96 9.41 8.25
C TYR A 100 -1.06 10.61 7.30
N GLN A 101 -1.38 11.77 7.86
CA GLN A 101 -1.27 13.07 7.19
C GLN A 101 -0.29 13.90 8.00
N LEU A 102 0.88 14.15 7.46
CA LEU A 102 1.96 14.83 8.17
C LEU A 102 2.33 16.12 7.42
N PRO A 103 2.26 17.30 8.05
CA PRO A 103 2.86 18.49 7.48
C PRO A 103 4.38 18.33 7.42
N TRP A 104 5.03 19.02 6.48
CA TRP A 104 6.48 18.90 6.35
C TRP A 104 7.24 19.32 7.62
N SER A 105 6.70 20.23 8.43
CA SER A 105 7.31 20.67 9.69
C SER A 105 7.48 19.57 10.74
N LEU A 106 6.69 18.48 10.67
CA LEU A 106 6.85 17.33 11.57
C LEU A 106 7.83 16.29 11.03
N VAL A 107 8.18 16.38 9.74
CA VAL A 107 9.07 15.44 9.07
C VAL A 107 10.49 15.98 9.11
N THR A 108 11.38 15.29 9.82
CA THR A 108 12.81 15.61 9.90
C THR A 108 13.53 15.16 8.64
N ALA A 109 13.25 13.96 8.15
CA ALA A 109 13.92 13.41 6.98
C ALA A 109 13.11 12.35 6.23
N VAL A 110 13.44 12.15 4.96
CA VAL A 110 12.96 11.03 4.13
C VAL A 110 14.08 9.99 4.00
N ARG A 111 13.95 8.89 4.72
CA ARG A 111 14.95 7.82 4.80
C ARG A 111 14.67 6.68 3.83
N PHE A 112 15.72 6.20 3.20
CA PHE A 112 15.68 5.04 2.31
C PHE A 112 17.05 4.36 2.30
N ASP A 113 17.26 3.54 3.32
CA ASP A 113 18.52 2.85 3.56
C ASP A 113 18.62 1.62 2.65
N ARG A 114 19.86 1.20 2.29
CA ARG A 114 20.07 0.07 1.35
C ARG A 114 19.46 -1.25 1.84
N ASP A 115 19.48 -1.46 3.15
CA ASP A 115 19.00 -2.69 3.78
C ASP A 115 17.51 -2.62 4.16
N ALA A 116 16.87 -1.47 3.95
CA ALA A 116 15.46 -1.29 4.24
C ALA A 116 14.59 -1.85 3.11
N ALA A 117 13.53 -2.58 3.47
CA ALA A 117 12.56 -3.09 2.51
C ALA A 117 11.70 -1.96 1.88
N TRP A 118 11.56 -0.84 2.59
CA TRP A 118 10.76 0.33 2.18
C TRP A 118 11.39 1.63 2.67
N ALA A 119 10.99 2.75 2.06
CA ALA A 119 11.31 4.08 2.57
C ALA A 119 10.46 4.42 3.80
N SER A 120 10.96 5.32 4.65
CA SER A 120 10.29 5.78 5.86
C SER A 120 10.46 7.29 6.03
N LEU A 121 9.48 7.93 6.66
CA LEU A 121 9.58 9.30 7.14
C LEU A 121 10.11 9.26 8.58
N GLU A 122 11.12 10.07 8.87
CA GLU A 122 11.63 10.30 10.21
C GLU A 122 10.97 11.56 10.76
N LEU A 123 10.36 11.46 11.95
CA LEU A 123 9.65 12.54 12.61
C LEU A 123 10.56 13.24 13.62
N ALA A 124 10.10 14.37 14.17
CA ALA A 124 10.87 15.20 15.11
C ALA A 124 11.22 14.49 16.44
N ASP A 125 10.52 13.41 16.77
CA ASP A 125 10.69 12.58 17.96
C ASP A 125 11.44 11.26 17.68
N ASP A 126 12.18 11.20 16.56
CA ASP A 126 12.85 10.01 16.05
C ASP A 126 11.90 8.84 15.69
N GLU A 127 10.58 9.07 15.63
CA GLU A 127 9.64 8.06 15.14
C GLU A 127 9.82 7.84 13.63
N LEU A 128 9.78 6.58 13.20
CA LEU A 128 9.82 6.21 11.79
C LEU A 128 8.45 5.76 11.28
N VAL A 129 7.84 6.56 10.40
CA VAL A 129 6.60 6.19 9.72
C VAL A 129 6.93 5.49 8.40
N PRO A 130 6.65 4.18 8.27
CA PRO A 130 6.99 3.43 7.06
C PRO A 130 6.07 3.83 5.89
N MET A 131 6.65 3.90 4.69
CA MET A 131 5.95 4.17 3.45
C MET A 131 5.92 2.92 2.57
N LEU A 132 4.93 2.05 2.79
CA LEU A 132 4.79 0.78 2.04
C LEU A 132 4.63 0.97 0.52
N ALA A 133 4.30 2.20 0.07
CA ALA A 133 4.20 2.54 -1.33
C ALA A 133 5.55 2.65 -2.06
N LEU A 134 6.66 2.82 -1.34
CA LEU A 134 8.01 2.96 -1.87
C LEU A 134 8.87 1.79 -1.37
N GLN A 135 9.03 0.77 -2.21
CA GLN A 135 9.75 -0.45 -1.83
C GLN A 135 11.10 -0.57 -2.53
N SER A 136 12.08 -1.18 -1.88
CA SER A 136 13.41 -1.41 -2.48
C SER A 136 13.35 -2.28 -3.74
N VAL A 137 12.37 -3.17 -3.83
CA VAL A 137 12.10 -3.98 -5.03
C VAL A 137 11.71 -3.15 -6.26
N ASP A 138 11.26 -1.91 -6.09
CA ASP A 138 10.90 -1.00 -7.19
C ASP A 138 12.12 -0.26 -7.77
N ARG A 139 13.31 -0.41 -7.16
CA ARG A 139 14.60 0.09 -7.62
C ARG A 139 14.55 1.57 -8.05
N GLU A 140 14.81 1.85 -9.33
CA GLU A 140 14.90 3.21 -9.89
C GLU A 140 13.64 4.04 -9.62
N HIS A 141 12.45 3.44 -9.70
CA HIS A 141 11.20 4.14 -9.42
C HIS A 141 11.11 4.58 -7.95
N ALA A 142 11.53 3.72 -7.02
CA ALA A 142 11.56 4.09 -5.61
C ALA A 142 12.59 5.19 -5.35
N VAL A 143 13.76 5.12 -5.98
CA VAL A 143 14.81 6.14 -5.86
C VAL A 143 14.33 7.49 -6.39
N GLU A 144 13.69 7.52 -7.57
CA GLU A 144 13.14 8.74 -8.16
C GLU A 144 12.04 9.34 -7.28
N ALA A 145 11.12 8.52 -6.79
CA ALA A 145 10.07 8.96 -5.87
C ALA A 145 10.63 9.51 -4.55
N VAL A 146 11.65 8.87 -3.96
CA VAL A 146 12.33 9.37 -2.76
C VAL A 146 13.04 10.70 -3.03
N ARG A 147 13.69 10.85 -4.19
CA ARG A 147 14.34 12.11 -4.58
C ARG A 147 13.32 13.25 -4.67
N GLU A 148 12.18 12.99 -5.27
CA GLU A 148 11.12 13.99 -5.39
C GLU A 148 10.48 14.33 -4.03
N LEU A 149 10.27 13.34 -3.16
CA LEU A 149 9.82 13.58 -1.79
C LEU A 149 10.80 14.47 -1.02
N ARG A 150 12.12 14.24 -1.16
CA ARG A 150 13.15 15.09 -0.54
C ARG A 150 13.15 16.51 -1.11
N ARG A 151 12.88 16.67 -2.41
CA ARG A 151 12.77 17.98 -3.06
C ARG A 151 11.58 18.77 -2.50
N LEU A 152 10.42 18.13 -2.35
CA LEU A 152 9.23 18.75 -1.75
C LEU A 152 9.43 19.09 -0.28
N HIS A 153 10.01 18.17 0.49
CA HIS A 153 10.36 18.39 1.90
C HIS A 153 11.27 19.61 2.10
N ALA A 154 12.30 19.75 1.27
CA ALA A 154 13.21 20.90 1.31
C ALA A 154 12.50 22.22 0.95
N ALA A 155 11.58 22.20 -0.04
CA ALA A 155 10.80 23.37 -0.42
C ALA A 155 9.80 23.80 0.67
N GLY A 156 9.16 22.85 1.35
CA GLY A 156 8.25 23.12 2.48
C GLY A 156 8.98 23.75 3.68
N HIS A 157 10.21 23.31 3.96
CA HIS A 157 11.03 23.90 5.03
C HIS A 157 11.48 25.33 4.71
N ALA A 158 11.77 25.63 3.44
CA ALA A 158 12.18 26.98 3.04
C ALA A 158 11.07 28.04 3.20
N THR A 159 9.81 27.62 3.28
CA THR A 159 8.64 28.51 3.36
C THR A 159 8.26 28.89 4.79
N THR A 160 8.87 28.26 5.81
CA THR A 160 8.66 28.64 7.22
C THR A 160 9.65 29.75 7.59
N PRO A 161 9.24 31.02 7.71
CA PRO A 161 10.13 32.07 8.17
C PRO A 161 10.41 31.81 9.65
N ALA A 162 11.68 31.73 10.02
CA ALA A 162 12.08 31.80 11.42
C ALA A 162 11.58 33.15 11.98
N GLY A 163 10.54 33.08 12.81
CA GLY A 163 10.03 34.17 13.63
C GLY A 163 10.56 34.04 15.05
#